data_AF-A0A5B8LYU8-F1
#
_entry.id   AF-A0A5B8LYU8-F1
#
_cell.length_a   1.000
_cell.length_b   1.000
_cell.length_c   1.000
_cell.angle_alpha   90.00
_cell.angle_beta   90.00
_cell.angle_gamma   90.00
#
_symmetry.space_group_name_H-M   'P 1'
#
loop_
_entity.id
_entity.type
_entity.pdbx_description
1 polymer ?
#
loop_
_entity_poly.entity_id
_entity_poly.type
_entity_poly.pdbx_seq_one_letter_code
_entity_poly.pdbx_strand_id
1 'polypeptide(L)'
;MYLSRAEEPLPTGDLGYEHYRRIHHHLFQDVYDWAGQRRSVRIGKGGNWFCYPEHLSREMHRAFSLVDPVLTSATAQNFAERAAILLAGINAGHPFREGNGRTQLAYLALLAATIGYGFNQDMLDPDRVISAMIASFSGELLPLTQLISDLIRNPG
;
A
#
# COMPACT_ATOMS: atom_id res chain seq x y z
N MET A 1 -11.14 -9.60 -25.12
CA MET A 1 -10.98 -9.17 -23.71
C MET A 1 -9.49 -9.18 -23.43
N TYR A 2 -8.86 -8.02 -23.28
CA TYR A 2 -7.47 -7.95 -22.86
C TYR A 2 -7.47 -8.21 -21.35
N LEU A 3 -6.99 -9.38 -20.93
CA LEU A 3 -6.87 -9.71 -19.51
C LEU A 3 -5.84 -8.75 -18.89
N SER A 4 -6.24 -8.06 -17.83
CA SER A 4 -5.34 -7.20 -17.07
C SER A 4 -4.63 -8.04 -16.02
N ARG A 5 -3.34 -7.77 -15.76
CA ARG A 5 -2.61 -8.38 -14.63
C ARG A 5 -3.28 -8.16 -13.28
N ALA A 6 -4.10 -7.11 -13.16
CA ALA A 6 -4.88 -6.83 -11.96
C ALA A 6 -6.02 -7.85 -11.71
N GLU A 7 -6.42 -8.61 -12.72
CA GLU A 7 -7.45 -9.66 -12.64
C GLU A 7 -6.82 -11.04 -12.35
N GLU A 8 -5.49 -11.16 -12.46
CA GLU A 8 -4.74 -12.36 -12.13
C GLU A 8 -4.43 -12.42 -10.63
N PRO A 9 -4.25 -13.62 -10.04
CA PRO A 9 -3.76 -13.75 -8.68
C PRO A 9 -2.43 -13.02 -8.49
N LEU A 10 -2.33 -12.23 -7.42
CA LEU A 10 -1.06 -11.61 -7.03
C LEU A 10 -0.02 -12.68 -6.69
N PRO A 11 1.28 -12.40 -6.86
CA PRO A 11 2.34 -13.32 -6.45
C PRO A 11 2.18 -13.70 -4.97
N THR A 12 2.57 -14.91 -4.61
CA THR A 12 2.67 -15.34 -3.21
C THR A 12 3.97 -14.86 -2.58
N GLY A 13 3.96 -14.59 -1.27
CA GLY A 13 5.14 -14.14 -0.54
C GLY A 13 4.86 -13.86 0.93
N ASP A 14 5.87 -13.37 1.64
CA ASP A 14 5.90 -13.11 3.08
C ASP A 14 5.27 -11.77 3.50
N LEU A 15 4.69 -11.05 2.54
CA LEU A 15 4.14 -9.70 2.71
C LEU A 15 5.19 -8.65 3.11
N GLY A 16 6.48 -8.98 3.05
CA GLY A 16 7.58 -8.04 3.26
C GLY A 16 7.80 -7.09 2.08
N TYR A 17 8.82 -6.24 2.20
CA TYR A 17 9.11 -5.23 1.19
C TYR A 17 9.47 -5.83 -0.18
N GLU A 18 10.22 -6.93 -0.23
CA GLU A 18 10.53 -7.60 -1.50
C GLU A 18 9.29 -8.23 -2.13
N HIS A 19 8.36 -8.75 -1.32
CA HIS A 19 7.06 -9.17 -1.83
C HIS A 19 6.26 -8.00 -2.41
N TYR A 20 6.22 -6.85 -1.74
CA TYR A 20 5.59 -5.64 -2.24
C TYR A 20 6.17 -5.16 -3.58
N ARG A 21 7.49 -5.28 -3.76
CA ARG A 21 8.15 -5.03 -5.05
C ARG A 21 7.72 -6.01 -6.15
N ARG A 22 7.53 -7.29 -5.80
CA ARG A 22 6.99 -8.30 -6.73
C ARG A 22 5.54 -8.03 -7.11
N ILE A 23 4.72 -7.52 -6.18
CA ILE A 23 3.34 -7.07 -6.50
C ILE A 23 3.41 -5.92 -7.53
N HIS A 24 4.28 -4.92 -7.31
CA HIS A 24 4.45 -3.87 -8.30
C HIS A 24 4.97 -4.41 -9.64
N HIS A 25 5.93 -5.34 -9.64
CA HIS A 25 6.39 -5.98 -10.87
C HIS A 25 5.20 -6.61 -11.61
N HIS A 26 4.44 -7.46 -10.92
CA HIS A 26 3.28 -8.15 -11.49
C HIS A 26 2.30 -7.20 -12.17
N LEU A 27 1.92 -6.11 -11.49
CA LEU A 27 0.94 -5.15 -11.97
C LEU A 27 1.41 -4.30 -13.17
N PHE A 28 2.72 -4.14 -13.35
CA PHE A 28 3.27 -3.13 -14.27
C PHE A 28 4.31 -3.65 -15.27
N GLN A 29 4.68 -4.93 -15.22
CA GLN A 29 5.72 -5.53 -16.09
C GLN A 29 5.43 -5.39 -17.58
N ASP A 30 4.16 -5.34 -17.99
CA ASP A 30 3.77 -5.21 -19.40
C ASP A 30 3.80 -3.74 -19.88
N VAL A 31 4.09 -2.78 -18.99
CA VAL A 31 4.08 -1.33 -19.27
C VAL A 31 5.44 -0.68 -18.99
N TYR A 32 6.17 -1.16 -17.98
CA TYR A 32 7.43 -0.57 -17.54
C TYR A 32 8.54 -1.62 -17.41
N ASP A 33 9.65 -1.42 -18.12
CA ASP A 33 10.87 -2.25 -17.96
C ASP A 33 11.44 -2.21 -16.53
N TRP A 34 11.10 -1.15 -15.78
CA TRP A 34 11.52 -0.95 -14.39
C TRP A 34 10.49 -1.45 -13.37
N ALA A 35 9.44 -2.17 -13.76
CA ALA A 35 8.44 -2.67 -12.82
C ALA A 35 9.10 -3.44 -11.66
N GLY A 36 8.73 -3.09 -10.42
CA GLY A 36 9.30 -3.68 -9.19
C GLY A 36 10.68 -3.15 -8.80
N GLN A 37 11.28 -2.29 -9.62
CA GLN A 37 12.53 -1.61 -9.29
C GLN A 37 12.27 -0.35 -8.48
N ARG A 38 13.11 -0.13 -7.46
CA ARG A 38 13.09 1.08 -6.65
C ARG A 38 13.49 2.28 -7.50
N ARG A 39 12.90 3.44 -7.25
CA ARG A 39 13.32 4.68 -7.91
C ARG A 39 14.73 5.09 -7.46
N SER A 40 15.49 5.61 -8.40
CA SER A 40 16.81 6.23 -8.19
C SER A 40 16.75 7.76 -8.19
N VAL A 41 15.59 8.35 -8.53
CA VAL A 41 15.41 9.80 -8.65
C VAL A 41 14.49 10.34 -7.56
N ARG A 42 14.68 11.62 -7.23
CA ARG A 42 13.81 12.35 -6.32
C ARG A 42 12.48 12.68 -7.00
N ILE A 43 11.38 12.46 -6.30
CA ILE A 43 10.03 12.75 -6.79
C ILE A 43 9.19 13.41 -5.70
N GLY A 44 8.19 14.15 -6.13
CA GLY A 44 7.20 14.77 -5.26
C GLY A 44 5.85 14.86 -5.96
N LYS A 45 4.80 15.11 -5.18
CA LYS A 45 3.43 15.29 -5.68
C LYS A 45 2.77 16.43 -4.90
N GLY A 46 2.14 17.37 -5.62
CA GLY A 46 1.43 18.49 -4.99
C GLY A 46 2.32 19.37 -4.09
N GLY A 47 3.59 19.56 -4.46
CA GLY A 47 4.57 20.33 -3.66
C GLY A 47 5.24 19.55 -2.53
N ASN A 48 4.76 18.35 -2.19
CA ASN A 48 5.35 17.50 -1.16
C ASN A 48 6.39 16.55 -1.75
N TRP A 49 7.60 16.55 -1.18
CA TRP A 49 8.70 15.69 -1.60
C TRP A 49 8.69 14.39 -0.81
N PHE A 50 8.70 13.25 -1.50
CA PHE A 50 8.82 11.94 -0.86
C PHE A 50 10.26 11.67 -0.37
N CYS A 51 10.45 10.51 0.25
CA CYS A 51 11.75 10.07 0.78
C CYS A 51 12.91 10.26 -0.22
N TYR A 52 14.07 10.63 0.27
CA TYR A 52 15.28 10.65 -0.58
C TYR A 52 15.66 9.23 -1.02
N PRO A 53 16.01 8.98 -2.30
CA PRO A 53 16.34 7.65 -2.80
C PRO A 53 17.40 6.91 -1.97
N GLU A 54 18.37 7.64 -1.42
CA GLU A 54 19.48 7.10 -0.62
C GLU A 54 18.98 6.51 0.72
N HIS A 55 17.86 7.02 1.24
CA HIS A 55 17.25 6.55 2.49
C HIS A 55 16.12 5.55 2.25
N LEU A 56 15.67 5.40 0.99
CA LEU A 56 14.46 4.65 0.66
C LEU A 56 14.47 3.23 1.21
N SER A 57 15.56 2.48 1.01
CA SER A 57 15.63 1.11 1.51
C SER A 57 15.42 1.05 3.03
N ARG A 58 16.07 1.93 3.79
CA ARG A 58 15.94 1.94 5.25
C ARG A 58 14.52 2.26 5.69
N GLU A 59 13.91 3.29 5.11
CA GLU A 59 12.56 3.73 5.49
C GLU A 59 11.49 2.71 5.10
N MET A 60 11.64 2.03 3.95
CA MET A 60 10.74 0.94 3.58
C MET A 60 10.86 -0.24 4.54
N HIS A 61 12.08 -0.68 4.90
CA HIS A 61 12.23 -1.76 5.89
C HIS A 61 11.64 -1.38 7.25
N ARG A 62 11.77 -0.11 7.66
CA ARG A 62 11.12 0.39 8.88
C ARG A 62 9.60 0.31 8.77
N ALA A 63 9.00 0.75 7.67
CA ALA A 63 7.54 0.66 7.49
C ALA A 63 7.07 -0.80 7.56
N PHE A 64 7.74 -1.70 6.82
CA PHE A 64 7.40 -3.12 6.76
C PHE A 64 7.64 -3.90 8.06
N SER A 65 8.28 -3.32 9.09
CA SER A 65 8.32 -3.96 10.42
C SER A 65 6.95 -4.01 11.11
N LEU A 66 5.94 -3.32 10.58
CA LEU A 66 4.57 -3.34 11.09
C LEU A 66 3.71 -4.46 10.52
N VAL A 67 4.23 -5.29 9.60
CA VAL A 67 3.45 -6.40 9.01
C VAL A 67 2.97 -7.38 10.09
N ASP A 68 3.85 -7.89 10.95
CA ASP A 68 3.44 -8.84 12.00
C ASP A 68 2.41 -8.22 12.97
N PRO A 69 2.57 -6.98 13.46
CA PRO A 69 1.51 -6.28 14.18
C PRO A 69 0.19 -6.18 13.41
N VAL A 70 0.21 -5.86 12.11
CA VAL A 70 -1.01 -5.79 11.30
C VAL A 70 -1.70 -7.15 11.24
N LEU A 71 -0.95 -8.22 10.99
CA LEU A 71 -1.49 -9.58 10.81
C LEU A 71 -1.98 -10.21 12.12
N THR A 72 -1.53 -9.72 13.27
CA THR A 72 -1.95 -10.17 14.61
C THR A 72 -3.03 -9.28 15.22
N SER A 73 -3.72 -8.48 14.42
CA SER A 73 -4.79 -7.58 14.89
C SER A 73 -6.00 -8.37 15.35
N ALA A 74 -6.44 -8.14 16.60
CA ALA A 74 -7.56 -8.86 17.20
C ALA A 74 -8.94 -8.36 16.74
N THR A 75 -9.02 -7.14 16.20
CA THR A 75 -10.26 -6.51 15.76
C THR A 75 -10.06 -5.79 14.43
N ALA A 76 -11.16 -5.57 13.70
CA ALA A 76 -11.15 -4.79 12.46
C ALA A 76 -10.61 -3.37 12.68
N GLN A 77 -10.94 -2.76 13.83
CA GLN A 77 -10.44 -1.45 14.21
C GLN A 77 -8.92 -1.46 14.43
N ASN A 78 -8.37 -2.44 15.15
CA ASN A 78 -6.93 -2.53 15.33
C ASN A 78 -6.20 -2.82 14.02
N PHE A 79 -6.80 -3.61 13.13
CA PHE A 79 -6.27 -3.81 11.79
C PHE A 79 -6.21 -2.48 11.04
N ALA A 80 -7.30 -1.72 10.99
CA ALA A 80 -7.36 -0.45 10.28
C ALA A 80 -6.32 0.55 10.80
N GLU A 81 -6.18 0.66 12.12
CA GLU A 81 -5.19 1.54 12.76
C GLU A 81 -3.75 1.14 12.41
N ARG A 82 -3.41 -0.14 12.54
CA ARG A 82 -2.05 -0.63 12.26
C ARG A 82 -1.73 -0.57 10.77
N ALA A 83 -2.70 -0.91 9.91
CA ALA A 83 -2.55 -0.84 8.47
C ALA A 83 -2.40 0.62 7.99
N ALA A 84 -3.07 1.58 8.64
CA ALA A 84 -2.89 3.00 8.36
C ALA A 84 -1.46 3.45 8.64
N ILE A 85 -0.86 3.04 9.77
CA ILE A 85 0.53 3.38 10.09
C ILE A 85 1.50 2.76 9.07
N LEU A 86 1.30 1.49 8.73
CA LEU A 86 2.10 0.79 7.71
C LEU A 86 2.01 1.50 6.34
N LEU A 87 0.79 1.78 5.87
CA LEU A 87 0.56 2.44 4.59
C LEU A 87 1.06 3.89 4.57
N ALA A 88 0.96 4.62 5.69
CA ALA A 88 1.53 5.96 5.80
C ALA A 88 3.06 5.94 5.62
N GLY A 89 3.74 4.96 6.24
CA GLY A 89 5.17 4.75 6.05
C GLY A 89 5.53 4.40 4.61
N ILE A 90 4.77 3.49 3.97
CA ILE A 90 4.94 3.14 2.55
C ILE A 90 4.69 4.37 1.65
N ASN A 91 3.69 5.18 1.96
CA ASN A 91 3.34 6.38 1.19
C ASN A 91 4.41 7.46 1.28
N ALA A 92 4.98 7.69 2.47
CA ALA A 92 6.10 8.59 2.66
C ALA A 92 7.37 8.11 1.93
N GLY A 93 7.62 6.79 1.93
CA GLY A 93 8.70 6.16 1.18
C GLY A 93 8.53 6.30 -0.33
N HIS A 94 7.33 6.03 -0.85
CA HIS A 94 6.96 6.15 -2.26
C HIS A 94 7.97 5.46 -3.20
N PRO A 95 8.16 4.13 -3.07
CA PRO A 95 9.38 3.46 -3.55
C PRO A 95 9.53 3.37 -5.07
N PHE A 96 8.46 3.55 -5.84
CA PHE A 96 8.48 3.39 -7.29
C PHE A 96 8.36 4.73 -8.02
N ARG A 97 8.73 4.76 -9.31
CA ARG A 97 8.62 5.98 -10.14
C ARG A 97 7.17 6.34 -10.47
N GLU A 98 6.32 5.34 -10.65
CA GLU A 98 4.88 5.44 -10.91
C GLU A 98 4.22 4.16 -10.36
N GLY A 99 2.90 4.14 -10.15
CA GLY A 99 2.19 2.91 -9.75
C GLY A 99 2.09 2.68 -8.23
N ASN A 100 2.61 3.59 -7.41
CA ASN A 100 2.62 3.47 -5.94
C ASN A 100 1.22 3.27 -5.34
N GLY A 101 0.26 4.15 -5.66
CA GLY A 101 -1.10 4.08 -5.09
C GLY A 101 -1.84 2.78 -5.42
N ARG A 102 -1.72 2.30 -6.65
CA ARG A 102 -2.31 1.02 -7.09
C ARG A 102 -1.67 -0.17 -6.37
N THR A 103 -0.36 -0.13 -6.17
CA THR A 103 0.36 -1.18 -5.41
C THR A 103 -0.03 -1.15 -3.93
N GLN A 104 -0.18 0.04 -3.32
CA GLN A 104 -0.63 0.20 -1.94
C GLN A 104 -2.02 -0.40 -1.72
N LEU A 105 -2.97 -0.12 -2.60
CA LEU A 105 -4.34 -0.65 -2.50
C LEU A 105 -4.39 -2.17 -2.72
N ALA A 106 -3.66 -2.69 -3.71
CA ALA A 106 -3.55 -4.13 -3.93
C ALA A 106 -2.93 -4.85 -2.72
N TYR A 107 -1.89 -4.24 -2.12
CA TYR A 107 -1.25 -4.79 -0.93
C TYR A 107 -2.16 -4.72 0.31
N LEU A 108 -2.94 -3.64 0.48
CA LEU A 108 -3.96 -3.56 1.54
C LEU A 108 -5.01 -4.65 1.42
N ALA A 109 -5.52 -4.90 0.21
CA ALA A 109 -6.47 -5.97 -0.05
C ALA A 109 -5.88 -7.35 0.29
N LEU A 110 -4.60 -7.56 -0.03
CA LEU A 110 -3.89 -8.79 0.31
C LEU A 110 -3.69 -8.96 1.82
N LEU A 111 -3.32 -7.90 2.54
CA LEU A 111 -3.22 -7.91 4.00
C LEU A 111 -4.57 -8.26 4.65
N ALA A 112 -5.65 -7.64 4.20
CA ALA A 112 -7.01 -7.91 4.69
C ALA A 112 -7.40 -9.37 4.47
N ALA A 113 -7.19 -9.88 3.25
CA ALA A 113 -7.49 -11.27 2.90
C ALA A 113 -6.68 -12.29 3.73
N THR A 114 -5.42 -11.96 4.06
CA THR A 114 -4.52 -12.85 4.82
C THR A 114 -5.05 -13.15 6.22
N ILE A 115 -5.79 -12.21 6.82
CA ILE A 115 -6.38 -12.37 8.16
C ILE A 115 -7.90 -12.57 8.12
N GLY A 116 -8.45 -12.91 6.94
CA GLY A 116 -9.86 -13.29 6.77
C GLY A 116 -10.84 -12.14 6.54
N TYR A 117 -10.38 -10.89 6.38
CA TYR A 117 -11.26 -9.78 5.98
C TYR A 117 -11.46 -9.75 4.46
N GLY A 118 -12.66 -9.36 4.03
CA GLY A 118 -12.92 -9.02 2.63
C GLY A 118 -12.48 -7.58 2.30
N PHE A 119 -12.38 -7.27 1.00
CA PHE A 119 -12.09 -5.92 0.52
C PHE A 119 -13.28 -5.35 -0.28
N ASN A 120 -13.80 -4.21 0.17
CA ASN A 120 -14.97 -3.53 -0.35
C ASN A 120 -14.58 -2.55 -1.48
N GLN A 121 -14.49 -3.06 -2.70
CA GLN A 121 -14.16 -2.22 -3.86
C GLN A 121 -15.22 -1.13 -4.14
N ASP A 122 -16.48 -1.36 -3.75
CA ASP A 122 -17.58 -0.40 -3.96
C ASP A 122 -17.38 0.89 -3.14
N MET A 123 -16.58 0.83 -2.06
CA MET A 123 -16.27 1.99 -1.20
C MET A 123 -15.00 2.72 -1.65
N LEU A 124 -14.39 2.30 -2.76
CA LEU A 124 -13.14 2.87 -3.24
C LEU A 124 -13.40 4.15 -4.05
N ASP A 125 -13.22 5.28 -3.37
CA ASP A 125 -13.28 6.61 -3.97
C ASP A 125 -11.86 7.18 -4.16
N PRO A 126 -11.43 7.48 -5.40
CA PRO A 126 -10.09 7.99 -5.68
C PRO A 126 -9.73 9.29 -4.94
N ASP A 127 -10.65 10.23 -4.82
CA ASP A 127 -10.40 11.53 -4.18
C ASP A 127 -10.26 11.36 -2.67
N ARG A 128 -11.05 10.45 -2.10
CA ARG A 128 -10.96 10.08 -0.68
C ARG A 128 -9.66 9.36 -0.36
N VAL A 129 -9.21 8.46 -1.23
CA VAL A 129 -7.89 7.80 -1.12
C VAL A 129 -6.76 8.83 -1.17
N ILE A 130 -6.79 9.73 -2.15
CA ILE A 130 -5.78 10.78 -2.30
C ILE A 130 -5.75 11.67 -1.06
N SER A 131 -6.92 12.13 -0.59
CA SER A 131 -7.04 12.99 0.58
C SER A 131 -6.50 12.32 1.84
N ALA A 132 -6.81 11.05 2.06
CA ALA A 132 -6.32 10.29 3.20
C ALA A 132 -4.79 10.09 3.16
N MET A 133 -4.22 9.83 1.98
CA MET A 133 -2.77 9.70 1.79
C MET A 133 -2.02 11.02 1.96
N ILE A 134 -2.64 12.15 1.59
CA ILE A 134 -2.09 13.48 1.85
C ILE A 134 -2.09 13.76 3.36
N ALA A 135 -3.21 13.51 4.04
CA ALA A 135 -3.31 13.68 5.49
C ALA A 135 -2.27 12.82 6.23
N SER A 136 -2.11 11.55 5.83
CA SER A 136 -1.13 10.65 6.43
C SER A 136 0.31 11.14 6.26
N PHE A 137 0.61 11.81 5.14
CA PHE A 137 1.93 12.39 4.89
C PHE A 137 2.23 13.57 5.83
N SER A 138 1.20 14.30 6.27
CA SER A 138 1.28 15.34 7.30
C SER A 138 1.25 14.80 8.74
N GLY A 139 1.20 13.47 8.93
CA GLY A 139 1.11 12.81 10.24
C GLY A 139 -0.31 12.61 10.77
N GLU A 140 -1.33 13.01 10.02
CA GLU A 140 -2.74 12.80 10.39
C GLU A 140 -3.22 11.43 9.89
N LEU A 141 -3.27 10.44 10.80
CA LEU A 141 -3.62 9.07 10.45
C LEU A 141 -5.12 8.78 10.43
N LEU A 142 -5.93 9.55 11.15
CA LEU A 142 -7.36 9.28 11.32
C LEU A 142 -8.12 9.13 9.97
N PRO A 143 -7.89 9.99 8.96
CA PRO A 143 -8.57 9.84 7.66
C PRO A 143 -8.23 8.53 6.95
N LEU A 144 -6.97 8.08 7.04
CA LEU A 144 -6.52 6.83 6.44
C LEU A 144 -7.05 5.62 7.20
N THR A 145 -7.10 5.68 8.54
CA THR A 145 -7.73 4.65 9.37
C THR A 145 -9.20 4.48 9.00
N GLN A 146 -9.97 5.58 8.93
CA GLN A 146 -11.40 5.54 8.58
C GLN A 146 -11.63 5.00 7.17
N LEU A 147 -10.79 5.41 6.20
CA LEU A 147 -10.83 4.86 4.85
C LEU A 147 -10.62 3.33 4.86
N ILE A 148 -9.63 2.83 5.60
CA ILE A 148 -9.36 1.39 5.68
C ILE A 148 -10.52 0.67 6.34
N SER A 149 -11.09 1.21 7.43
CA SER A 149 -12.25 0.63 8.10
C SER A 149 -13.45 0.46 7.15
N ASP A 150 -13.68 1.41 6.25
CA ASP A 150 -14.76 1.33 5.26
C ASP A 150 -14.45 0.37 4.10
N LEU A 151 -13.16 0.24 3.76
CA LEU A 151 -12.68 -0.64 2.70
C LEU A 151 -12.61 -2.11 3.11
N ILE A 152 -12.66 -2.45 4.40
CA ILE A 152 -12.67 -3.85 4.85
C ILE A 152 -14.08 -4.34 5.19
N ARG A 153 -14.37 -5.59 4.87
CA ARG A 153 -15.59 -6.28 5.31
C ARG A 153 -15.22 -7.33 6.34
N ASN A 154 -15.98 -7.40 7.44
CA ASN A 154 -15.82 -8.45 8.44
C ASN A 154 -15.85 -9.85 7.78
N PRO A 155 -15.15 -10.84 8.35
CA PRO A 155 -15.28 -12.22 7.90
C PRO A 155 -16.75 -12.60 7.94
N GLY A 156 -17.26 -13.18 6.85
CA GLY A 156 -18.60 -13.75 6.79
C GLY A 156 -18.74 -15.00 7.63
#